data_AF-A0A7C3EGC5-F1
#
_entry.id   AF-A0A7C3EGC5-F1
#
_cell.length_a   1.000
_cell.length_b   1.000
_cell.length_c   1.000
_cell.angle_alpha   90.00
_cell.angle_beta   90.00
_cell.angle_gamma   90.00
#
_symmetry.space_group_name_H-M   'P 1'
#
loop_
_entity.id
_entity.type
_entity.pdbx_description
1 polymer ?
#
loop_
_entity_poly.entity_id
_entity_poly.type
_entity_poly.pdbx_seq_one_letter_code
_entity_poly.pdbx_strand_id
1 'polypeptide(L)'
;MSCSGRELNASGTAHCRDCESSKPATKHQYAVARRLSCLDIIMGKLPRCINSLYQRITLIICVTSIVISLSGCATNPVTKQPEFVLMSEEQELSIGREMDPKIIQEYGLYPDSHLQEYVETIGKRLANVSDRHDLFFHFKVVDTPLVNAFALPGGYVYVTRGLLAYVNSEAELAGVLGHEIGHITARHAVRQYTKAASYNIATNIASIFFPQINNFGQIADIAFLAITSGYSREYEREADRLGVKYAFAAGYDPQAISAFLQTLSLQDKVEGKKSYHGLFSTHPRTEERMNLADAEAAQKTQPSTTRLTVGRENCLKRIEGLLYGPDPKEGIVKGEIFQHPDLKIQLAFPKGWNIENKRDVVIAINPSKELSVQLRLDHLTKKKPLTDIARSIAAKNGFRETSGGITRVNGLEAYVGTYFGKTQNTGYVTARIGFIQDEDIVHIIMGFSRPEQFSTALPLFNATINSFRKLSVDEAQMIKPSRIALYTVKAGDTLAAICKEFGRPPEEAKTLALLNGMNPYQMSPHAALKPGTVIKVIKNE
;
A
#
# COMPACT_ATOMS: atom_id res chain seq x y z
N MET A 1 56.82 -38.87 33.23
CA MET A 1 56.63 -39.87 32.15
C MET A 1 57.00 -39.18 30.85
N SER A 2 58.29 -39.21 30.48
CA SER A 2 58.93 -40.10 29.48
C SER A 2 58.83 -39.53 28.06
N CYS A 3 59.87 -38.80 27.62
CA CYS A 3 60.87 -39.19 26.58
C CYS A 3 60.42 -38.73 25.18
N SER A 4 61.20 -38.16 24.25
CA SER A 4 62.60 -37.73 24.05
C SER A 4 62.58 -37.07 22.64
N GLY A 5 63.12 -35.88 22.34
CA GLY A 5 64.55 -35.55 22.26
C GLY A 5 65.07 -35.40 20.80
N ARG A 6 65.43 -34.15 20.43
CA ARG A 6 66.57 -33.70 19.57
C ARG A 6 66.54 -33.92 18.04
N GLU A 7 67.17 -33.13 17.15
CA GLU A 7 68.36 -32.24 17.12
C GLU A 7 68.23 -31.32 15.84
N LEU A 8 68.46 -29.99 15.82
CA LEU A 8 69.69 -29.15 15.77
C LEU A 8 70.32 -28.86 14.39
N ASN A 9 70.84 -27.61 14.31
CA ASN A 9 71.79 -26.94 13.39
C ASN A 9 71.23 -26.28 12.11
N ALA A 10 71.34 -24.97 11.83
CA ALA A 10 72.32 -23.88 12.05
C ALA A 10 73.25 -23.60 10.85
N SER A 11 73.44 -22.30 10.57
CA SER A 11 74.44 -21.63 9.69
C SER A 11 74.16 -21.64 8.17
N GLY A 12 74.35 -20.55 7.40
CA GLY A 12 74.90 -19.22 7.69
C GLY A 12 74.80 -18.28 6.47
N THR A 13 75.01 -16.97 6.72
CA THR A 13 75.71 -15.93 5.92
C THR A 13 75.59 -15.90 4.38
N ALA A 14 75.63 -14.79 3.66
CA ALA A 14 75.48 -13.34 3.81
C ALA A 14 75.73 -12.77 2.39
N HIS A 15 75.06 -11.67 2.02
CA HIS A 15 75.51 -10.62 1.06
C HIS A 15 75.92 -11.00 -0.39
N CYS A 16 75.31 -10.36 -1.39
CA CYS A 16 75.89 -9.16 -1.99
C CYS A 16 74.96 -8.50 -3.03
N ARG A 17 75.24 -7.21 -3.22
CA ARG A 17 74.50 -6.17 -3.93
C ARG A 17 75.03 -5.95 -5.35
N ASP A 18 74.16 -5.33 -6.15
CA ASP A 18 74.40 -4.27 -7.15
C ASP A 18 74.96 -4.56 -8.57
N CYS A 19 74.42 -3.72 -9.47
CA CYS A 19 74.96 -3.21 -10.75
C CYS A 19 74.92 -4.15 -11.97
N GLU A 20 74.65 -3.71 -13.20
CA GLU A 20 74.15 -2.45 -13.76
C GLU A 20 73.86 -2.72 -15.25
N SER A 21 73.19 -1.75 -15.87
CA SER A 21 72.86 -1.63 -17.28
C SER A 21 74.02 -1.79 -18.28
N SER A 22 73.72 -2.20 -19.51
CA SER A 22 73.62 -1.29 -20.69
C SER A 22 73.96 -1.95 -22.03
N LYS A 23 73.17 -1.60 -23.05
CA LYS A 23 73.41 -1.81 -24.49
C LYS A 23 74.60 -0.94 -24.97
N PRO A 24 75.05 -1.06 -26.25
CA PRO A 24 74.44 -0.20 -27.28
C PRO A 24 74.32 -0.82 -28.69
N ALA A 25 73.41 -0.24 -29.48
CA ALA A 25 73.30 -0.39 -30.94
C ALA A 25 74.21 0.66 -31.64
N THR A 26 74.59 0.53 -32.92
CA THR A 26 73.82 1.09 -34.07
C THR A 26 74.62 1.07 -35.40
N LYS A 27 73.85 1.28 -36.51
CA LYS A 27 74.15 1.78 -37.90
C LYS A 27 74.49 0.73 -38.98
N HIS A 28 73.66 0.40 -40.00
CA HIS A 28 72.98 1.10 -41.14
C HIS A 28 73.85 1.38 -42.38
N GLN A 29 73.53 0.75 -43.55
CA GLN A 29 73.20 1.38 -44.87
C GLN A 29 73.10 0.41 -46.10
N TYR A 30 72.02 0.58 -46.92
CA TYR A 30 71.76 0.26 -48.38
C TYR A 30 71.87 -1.20 -48.93
N ALA A 31 71.08 -1.78 -49.89
CA ALA A 31 70.01 -1.36 -50.82
C ALA A 31 69.28 -2.57 -51.54
N VAL A 32 67.94 -2.46 -51.75
CA VAL A 32 67.09 -2.72 -52.98
C VAL A 32 66.66 -4.14 -53.52
N ALA A 33 65.34 -4.45 -53.38
CA ALA A 33 64.26 -4.93 -54.32
C ALA A 33 64.41 -6.24 -55.21
N ARG A 34 63.39 -7.06 -55.61
CA ARG A 34 61.89 -7.01 -55.67
C ARG A 34 61.26 -8.39 -56.13
N ARG A 35 59.98 -8.64 -55.71
CA ARG A 35 58.81 -9.35 -56.34
C ARG A 35 58.57 -10.90 -56.25
N LEU A 36 57.61 -11.28 -55.37
CA LEU A 36 56.35 -12.09 -55.52
C LEU A 36 56.26 -13.17 -56.63
N SER A 37 55.83 -14.43 -56.44
CA SER A 37 54.51 -14.90 -55.93
C SER A 37 54.36 -16.45 -56.02
N CYS A 38 53.29 -16.98 -55.41
CA CYS A 38 52.60 -18.27 -55.67
C CYS A 38 53.15 -19.56 -55.03
N LEU A 39 52.60 -19.98 -53.87
CA LEU A 39 51.98 -21.31 -53.67
C LEU A 39 51.33 -21.58 -52.28
N ASP A 40 50.83 -20.57 -51.55
CA ASP A 40 49.97 -20.77 -50.36
C ASP A 40 48.48 -21.02 -50.72
N ILE A 41 48.23 -21.77 -51.79
CA ILE A 41 46.88 -22.09 -52.28
C ILE A 41 46.65 -23.59 -52.04
N ILE A 42 45.93 -23.94 -50.96
CA ILE A 42 44.83 -24.95 -50.94
C ILE A 42 44.29 -25.26 -49.51
N MET A 43 44.96 -24.96 -48.39
CA MET A 43 44.47 -25.35 -47.04
C MET A 43 44.15 -24.21 -46.05
N GLY A 44 43.77 -23.02 -46.54
CA GLY A 44 43.45 -21.90 -45.65
C GLY A 44 42.41 -20.96 -46.23
N LYS A 45 41.12 -21.30 -46.11
CA LYS A 45 39.97 -20.36 -46.19
C LYS A 45 38.64 -21.09 -45.93
N LEU A 46 38.31 -21.27 -44.65
CA LEU A 46 36.92 -21.18 -44.20
C LEU A 46 36.85 -19.97 -43.25
N PRO A 47 36.04 -18.94 -43.53
CA PRO A 47 36.12 -17.68 -42.78
C PRO A 47 35.71 -17.90 -41.32
N ARG A 48 36.56 -17.49 -40.36
CA ARG A 48 36.19 -17.33 -38.94
C ARG A 48 34.93 -16.46 -38.75
N CYS A 49 34.56 -15.65 -39.75
CA CYS A 49 33.30 -14.89 -39.77
C CYS A 49 32.04 -15.77 -39.83
N ILE A 50 32.07 -16.91 -40.52
CA ILE A 50 30.91 -17.81 -40.66
C ILE A 50 30.55 -18.43 -39.30
N ASN A 51 31.54 -18.89 -38.52
CA ASN A 51 31.28 -19.44 -37.19
C ASN A 51 30.70 -18.41 -36.21
N SER A 52 31.12 -17.14 -36.27
CA SER A 52 30.54 -16.11 -35.39
C SER A 52 29.11 -15.73 -35.79
N LEU A 53 28.79 -15.78 -37.09
CA LEU A 53 27.45 -15.48 -37.59
C LEU A 53 26.50 -16.64 -37.29
N TYR A 54 26.92 -17.89 -37.51
CA TYR A 54 26.16 -19.07 -37.12
C TYR A 54 25.95 -19.13 -35.60
N GLN A 55 26.98 -18.86 -34.78
CA GLN A 55 26.81 -18.80 -33.33
C GLN A 55 25.86 -17.69 -32.88
N ARG A 56 25.88 -16.52 -33.53
CA ARG A 56 24.91 -15.44 -33.25
C ARG A 56 23.50 -15.79 -33.71
N ILE A 57 23.34 -16.39 -34.88
CA ILE A 57 22.04 -16.83 -35.40
C ILE A 57 21.48 -17.96 -34.54
N THR A 58 22.29 -18.94 -34.15
CA THR A 58 21.88 -20.02 -33.25
C THR A 58 21.55 -19.49 -31.86
N LEU A 59 22.32 -18.53 -31.32
CA LEU A 59 21.98 -17.87 -30.06
C LEU A 59 20.67 -17.08 -30.17
N ILE A 60 20.47 -16.33 -31.26
CA ILE A 60 19.21 -15.62 -31.51
C ILE A 60 18.07 -16.61 -31.63
N ILE A 61 18.20 -17.69 -32.40
CA ILE A 61 17.16 -18.72 -32.55
C ILE A 61 16.88 -19.43 -31.23
N CYS A 62 17.90 -19.76 -30.43
CA CYS A 62 17.72 -20.37 -29.11
C CYS A 62 17.05 -19.40 -28.14
N VAL A 63 17.46 -18.13 -28.09
CA VAL A 63 16.83 -17.09 -27.27
C VAL A 63 15.39 -16.85 -27.72
N THR A 64 15.14 -16.75 -29.02
CA THR A 64 13.80 -16.57 -29.59
C THR A 64 12.94 -17.81 -29.33
N SER A 65 13.48 -19.01 -29.46
CA SER A 65 12.77 -20.26 -29.16
C SER A 65 12.51 -20.43 -27.67
N ILE A 66 13.41 -20.00 -26.79
CA ILE A 66 13.20 -19.96 -25.34
C ILE A 66 12.14 -18.92 -24.97
N VAL A 67 12.17 -17.73 -25.58
CA VAL A 67 11.14 -16.69 -25.40
C VAL A 67 9.77 -17.19 -25.88
N ILE A 68 9.71 -17.84 -27.06
CA ILE A 68 8.49 -18.46 -27.59
C ILE A 68 8.02 -19.62 -26.70
N SER A 69 8.93 -20.43 -26.16
CA SER A 69 8.59 -21.57 -25.29
C SER A 69 8.18 -21.14 -23.87
N LEU A 70 8.58 -19.95 -23.42
CA LEU A 70 8.17 -19.33 -22.16
C LEU A 70 6.93 -18.42 -22.32
N SER A 71 6.36 -18.34 -23.52
CA SER A 71 5.16 -17.56 -23.80
C SER A 71 3.92 -18.31 -23.34
N GLY A 72 3.46 -18.04 -22.11
CA GLY A 72 2.15 -18.51 -21.65
C GLY A 72 1.04 -17.74 -22.36
N CYS A 73 0.56 -18.26 -23.50
CA CYS A 73 -0.75 -17.85 -24.02
C CYS A 73 -1.81 -18.33 -23.04
N ALA A 74 -2.39 -17.42 -22.25
CA ALA A 74 -3.52 -17.75 -21.38
C ALA A 74 -4.83 -17.30 -22.02
N THR A 75 -5.90 -18.05 -21.82
CA THR A 75 -7.23 -17.62 -22.26
C THR A 75 -7.77 -16.59 -21.27
N ASN A 76 -8.16 -15.42 -21.76
CA ASN A 76 -8.85 -14.42 -20.95
C ASN A 76 -10.24 -14.98 -20.55
N PRO A 77 -10.55 -15.09 -19.24
CA PRO A 77 -11.78 -15.73 -18.79
C PRO A 77 -13.06 -14.99 -19.22
N VAL A 78 -12.99 -13.69 -19.48
CA VAL A 78 -14.14 -12.86 -19.87
C VAL A 78 -14.33 -12.89 -21.39
N THR A 79 -13.29 -12.59 -22.16
CA THR A 79 -13.39 -12.50 -23.62
C THR A 79 -13.28 -13.84 -24.33
N LYS A 80 -12.78 -14.87 -23.63
CA LYS A 80 -12.44 -16.21 -24.14
C LYS A 80 -11.38 -16.21 -25.25
N GLN A 81 -10.69 -15.08 -25.46
CA GLN A 81 -9.61 -14.94 -26.44
C GLN A 81 -8.25 -15.28 -25.82
N PRO A 82 -7.29 -15.79 -26.61
CA PRO A 82 -5.91 -15.93 -26.14
C PRO A 82 -5.29 -14.55 -25.91
N GLU A 83 -4.63 -14.38 -24.76
CA GLU A 83 -3.94 -13.16 -24.37
C GLU A 83 -2.52 -13.52 -23.91
N PHE A 84 -1.55 -12.68 -24.29
CA PHE A 84 -0.18 -12.82 -23.82
C PHE A 84 -0.10 -12.37 -22.37
N VAL A 85 0.30 -13.27 -21.47
CA VAL A 85 0.51 -12.98 -20.05
C VAL A 85 1.83 -13.57 -19.57
N LEU A 86 2.53 -12.84 -18.70
CA LEU A 86 3.80 -13.27 -18.10
C LEU A 86 3.63 -13.97 -16.75
N MET A 87 2.40 -14.07 -16.24
CA MET A 87 2.08 -14.67 -14.95
C MET A 87 1.14 -15.86 -15.16
N SER A 88 1.57 -17.03 -14.71
CA SER A 88 0.75 -18.24 -14.66
C SER A 88 -0.40 -18.10 -13.66
N GLU A 89 -1.44 -18.93 -13.79
CA GLU A 89 -2.54 -18.94 -12.81
C GLU A 89 -2.06 -19.37 -11.42
N GLU A 90 -1.13 -20.33 -11.31
CA GLU A 90 -0.55 -20.73 -10.02
C GLU A 90 0.19 -19.57 -9.32
N GLN A 91 0.94 -18.77 -10.09
CA GLN A 91 1.57 -17.56 -9.57
C GLN A 91 0.53 -16.51 -9.14
N GLU A 92 -0.54 -16.33 -9.91
CA GLU A 92 -1.65 -15.45 -9.54
C GLU A 92 -2.28 -15.86 -8.20
N LEU A 93 -2.62 -17.14 -8.04
CA LEU A 93 -3.24 -17.67 -6.81
C LEU A 93 -2.33 -17.54 -5.59
N SER A 94 -1.03 -17.76 -5.77
CA SER A 94 -0.05 -17.70 -4.68
C SER A 94 0.25 -16.27 -4.24
N ILE A 95 0.22 -15.27 -5.13
CA ILE A 95 0.35 -13.85 -4.76
C ILE A 95 -0.78 -13.44 -3.81
N GLY A 96 -2.03 -13.78 -4.12
CA GLY A 96 -3.16 -13.50 -3.23
C GLY A 96 -2.96 -14.10 -1.84
N ARG A 97 -2.53 -15.36 -1.78
CA ARG A 97 -2.27 -16.10 -0.54
C ARG A 97 -1.15 -15.50 0.32
N GLU A 98 -0.08 -15.00 -0.30
CA GLU A 98 1.04 -14.39 0.43
C GLU A 98 0.71 -12.96 0.90
N MET A 99 -0.06 -12.21 0.11
CA MET A 99 -0.39 -10.82 0.41
C MET A 99 -1.53 -10.68 1.42
N ASP A 100 -2.45 -11.64 1.49
CA ASP A 100 -3.55 -11.66 2.47
C ASP A 100 -3.10 -11.40 3.91
N PRO A 101 -2.16 -12.16 4.52
CA PRO A 101 -1.71 -11.89 5.87
C PRO A 101 -1.08 -10.50 6.04
N LYS A 102 -0.43 -9.94 5.00
CA LYS A 102 0.14 -8.58 5.03
C LYS A 102 -0.96 -7.51 5.05
N ILE A 103 -2.04 -7.71 4.30
CA ILE A 103 -3.22 -6.82 4.32
C ILE A 103 -3.91 -6.87 5.69
N ILE A 104 -4.09 -8.08 6.26
CA ILE A 104 -4.67 -8.24 7.60
C ILE A 104 -3.76 -7.65 8.68
N GLN A 105 -2.45 -7.70 8.51
CA GLN A 105 -1.52 -7.02 9.40
C GLN A 105 -1.65 -5.50 9.33
N GLU A 106 -1.69 -4.93 8.12
CA GLU A 106 -1.75 -3.46 7.90
C GLU A 106 -3.08 -2.87 8.38
N TYR A 107 -4.21 -3.49 8.06
CA TYR A 107 -5.54 -2.91 8.32
C TYR A 107 -6.35 -3.61 9.42
N GLY A 108 -6.02 -4.86 9.76
CA GLY A 108 -6.86 -5.69 10.63
C GLY A 108 -8.18 -6.12 9.98
N LEU A 109 -8.79 -7.15 10.57
CA LEU A 109 -10.19 -7.48 10.30
C LEU A 109 -11.10 -6.63 11.18
N TYR A 110 -12.17 -6.10 10.60
CA TYR A 110 -13.19 -5.43 11.39
C TYR A 110 -13.88 -6.45 12.31
N PRO A 111 -13.96 -6.19 13.64
CA PRO A 111 -14.37 -7.19 14.62
C PRO A 111 -15.90 -7.32 14.74
N ASP A 112 -16.55 -7.68 13.63
CA ASP A 112 -17.98 -7.93 13.55
C ASP A 112 -18.26 -9.12 12.62
N SER A 113 -18.47 -10.30 13.20
CA SER A 113 -18.69 -11.53 12.43
C SER A 113 -19.96 -11.50 11.58
N HIS A 114 -21.00 -10.78 12.02
CA HIS A 114 -22.25 -10.67 11.26
C HIS A 114 -22.09 -9.77 10.04
N LEU A 115 -21.30 -8.70 10.17
CA LEU A 115 -20.97 -7.84 9.04
C LEU A 115 -20.04 -8.55 8.05
N GLN A 116 -19.06 -9.32 8.53
CA GLN A 116 -18.21 -10.17 7.68
C GLN A 116 -19.05 -11.15 6.86
N GLU A 117 -19.94 -11.90 7.52
CA GLU A 117 -20.84 -12.86 6.86
C GLU A 117 -21.79 -12.20 5.85
N TYR A 118 -22.30 -11.00 6.18
CA TYR A 118 -23.18 -10.25 5.28
C TYR A 118 -22.46 -9.85 3.98
N VAL A 119 -21.25 -9.29 4.08
CA VAL A 119 -20.44 -8.92 2.91
C VAL A 119 -20.04 -10.17 2.11
N GLU A 120 -19.65 -11.25 2.79
CA GLU A 120 -19.28 -12.51 2.16
C GLU A 120 -20.47 -13.15 1.41
N THR A 121 -21.67 -13.09 1.97
CA THR A 121 -22.89 -13.62 1.34
C THR A 121 -23.19 -12.91 0.02
N ILE A 122 -23.14 -11.58 0.00
CA ILE A 122 -23.34 -10.79 -1.22
C ILE A 122 -22.23 -11.10 -2.23
N GLY A 123 -20.97 -11.10 -1.78
CA GLY A 123 -19.81 -11.39 -2.60
C GLY A 123 -19.87 -12.77 -3.28
N LYS A 124 -20.20 -13.82 -2.53
CA LYS A 124 -20.36 -15.18 -3.06
C LYS A 124 -21.49 -15.28 -4.08
N ARG A 125 -22.62 -14.60 -3.83
CA ARG A 125 -23.75 -14.54 -4.77
C ARG A 125 -23.33 -13.94 -6.12
N LEU A 126 -22.49 -12.90 -6.10
CA LEU A 126 -21.94 -12.27 -7.31
C LEU A 126 -20.88 -13.16 -7.98
N ALA A 127 -19.97 -13.76 -7.20
CA ALA A 127 -18.91 -14.62 -7.72
C ALA A 127 -19.48 -15.84 -8.45
N ASN A 128 -20.56 -16.44 -7.94
CA ASN A 128 -21.23 -17.60 -8.54
C ASN A 128 -21.80 -17.34 -9.94
N VAL A 129 -22.15 -16.09 -10.26
CA VAL A 129 -22.66 -15.68 -11.59
C VAL A 129 -21.58 -15.04 -12.46
N SER A 130 -20.33 -15.03 -11.99
CA SER A 130 -19.21 -14.40 -12.67
C SER A 130 -18.57 -15.28 -13.74
N ASP A 131 -17.74 -14.68 -14.60
CA ASP A 131 -17.03 -15.42 -15.66
C ASP A 131 -15.89 -16.32 -15.12
N ARG A 132 -15.59 -16.27 -13.81
CA ARG A 132 -14.68 -17.18 -13.06
C ARG A 132 -15.36 -17.75 -11.80
N HIS A 133 -16.59 -18.23 -11.92
CA HIS A 133 -17.37 -18.89 -10.85
C HIS A 133 -16.67 -20.07 -10.13
N ASP A 134 -15.66 -20.64 -10.76
CA ASP A 134 -14.84 -21.78 -10.36
C ASP A 134 -13.63 -21.37 -9.50
N LEU A 135 -13.33 -20.07 -9.40
CA LEU A 135 -12.33 -19.53 -8.50
C LEU A 135 -12.87 -19.48 -7.05
N PHE A 136 -12.03 -19.81 -6.07
CA PHE A 136 -12.36 -19.61 -4.66
C PHE A 136 -12.19 -18.13 -4.28
N PHE A 137 -13.31 -17.45 -3.99
CA PHE A 137 -13.30 -16.07 -3.54
C PHE A 137 -13.29 -15.94 -2.01
N HIS A 138 -12.57 -14.95 -1.52
CA HIS A 138 -12.48 -14.55 -0.13
C HIS A 138 -12.93 -13.10 0.00
N PHE A 139 -13.91 -12.83 0.86
CA PHE A 139 -14.41 -11.48 1.11
C PHE A 139 -14.13 -11.10 2.57
N LYS A 140 -13.52 -9.93 2.78
CA LYS A 140 -13.12 -9.48 4.12
C LYS A 140 -13.41 -8.00 4.32
N VAL A 141 -14.00 -7.67 5.47
CA VAL A 141 -14.11 -6.29 5.95
C VAL A 141 -12.88 -5.94 6.75
N VAL A 142 -12.15 -4.89 6.34
CA VAL A 142 -10.93 -4.43 7.00
C VAL A 142 -11.16 -3.18 7.84
N ASP A 143 -10.44 -3.08 8.96
CA ASP A 143 -10.65 -2.09 10.01
C ASP A 143 -9.92 -0.77 9.74
N THR A 144 -10.33 -0.07 8.67
CA THR A 144 -9.76 1.24 8.34
C THR A 144 -10.83 2.27 8.01
N PRO A 145 -10.69 3.53 8.46
CA PRO A 145 -11.64 4.59 8.14
C PRO A 145 -11.48 5.10 6.70
N LEU A 146 -10.45 4.66 5.97
CA LEU A 146 -10.29 4.98 4.56
C LEU A 146 -11.52 4.49 3.78
N VAL A 147 -12.03 5.28 2.85
CA VAL A 147 -13.12 4.89 1.95
C VAL A 147 -12.51 4.14 0.76
N ASN A 148 -12.52 2.81 0.80
CA ASN A 148 -11.91 1.98 -0.24
C ASN A 148 -12.54 0.57 -0.34
N ALA A 149 -12.39 -0.05 -1.51
CA ALA A 149 -12.51 -1.49 -1.74
C ALA A 149 -11.42 -1.87 -2.75
N PHE A 150 -10.88 -3.07 -2.65
CA PHE A 150 -9.83 -3.53 -3.56
C PHE A 150 -9.79 -5.05 -3.64
N ALA A 151 -9.33 -5.54 -4.79
CA ALA A 151 -9.05 -6.94 -5.04
C ALA A 151 -7.55 -7.23 -5.13
N LEU A 152 -7.15 -8.40 -4.60
CA LEU A 152 -5.88 -9.04 -4.92
C LEU A 152 -6.10 -10.20 -5.90
N PRO A 153 -5.05 -10.62 -6.62
CA PRO A 153 -5.13 -11.77 -7.51
C PRO A 153 -5.53 -13.03 -6.75
N GLY A 154 -6.17 -13.98 -7.43
CA GLY A 154 -6.56 -15.24 -6.83
C GLY A 154 -7.79 -15.20 -5.91
N GLY A 155 -8.65 -14.19 -6.05
CA GLY A 155 -10.01 -14.22 -5.49
C GLY A 155 -10.20 -13.46 -4.18
N TYR A 156 -9.23 -12.66 -3.72
CA TYR A 156 -9.34 -11.94 -2.46
C TYR A 156 -9.91 -10.53 -2.69
N VAL A 157 -11.02 -10.21 -2.04
CA VAL A 157 -11.71 -8.93 -2.12
C VAL A 157 -11.83 -8.34 -0.71
N TYR A 158 -11.43 -7.08 -0.57
CA TYR A 158 -11.46 -6.35 0.69
C TYR A 158 -12.38 -5.14 0.56
N VAL A 159 -13.18 -4.90 1.59
CA VAL A 159 -13.99 -3.70 1.73
C VAL A 159 -13.64 -3.03 3.05
N THR A 160 -13.40 -1.73 3.04
CA THR A 160 -13.11 -1.02 4.29
C THR A 160 -14.39 -0.66 5.04
N ARG A 161 -14.33 -0.61 6.38
CA ARG A 161 -15.44 -0.03 7.16
C ARG A 161 -15.74 1.42 6.77
N GLY A 162 -14.73 2.19 6.34
CA GLY A 162 -14.92 3.54 5.81
C GLY A 162 -15.84 3.56 4.59
N LEU A 163 -15.71 2.60 3.66
CA LEU A 163 -16.61 2.48 2.51
C LEU A 163 -18.03 2.08 2.93
N LEU A 164 -18.15 1.09 3.83
CA LEU A 164 -19.44 0.62 4.32
C LEU A 164 -20.26 1.72 5.01
N ALA A 165 -19.62 2.71 5.64
CA ALA A 165 -20.31 3.87 6.21
C ALA A 165 -21.08 4.69 5.15
N TYR A 166 -20.62 4.69 3.90
CA TYR A 166 -21.25 5.42 2.79
C TYR A 166 -22.29 4.61 2.01
N VAL A 167 -22.30 3.29 2.15
CA VAL A 167 -23.28 2.42 1.47
C VAL A 167 -24.69 2.66 2.01
N ASN A 168 -25.65 2.83 1.11
CA ASN A 168 -27.05 3.13 1.39
C ASN A 168 -28.01 2.00 0.98
N SER A 169 -27.52 0.96 0.33
CA SER A 169 -28.30 -0.22 0.00
C SER A 169 -27.44 -1.45 -0.31
N GLU A 170 -28.03 -2.64 -0.24
CA GLU A 170 -27.35 -3.90 -0.57
C GLU A 170 -26.91 -3.91 -2.05
N ALA A 171 -27.71 -3.31 -2.94
CA ALA A 171 -27.38 -3.17 -4.36
C ALA A 171 -26.18 -2.26 -4.61
N GLU A 172 -25.99 -1.18 -3.83
CA GLU A 172 -24.79 -0.34 -3.93
C GLU A 172 -23.53 -1.14 -3.55
N LEU A 173 -23.58 -1.87 -2.43
CA LEU A 173 -22.47 -2.75 -2.02
C LEU A 173 -22.22 -3.85 -3.05
N ALA A 174 -23.28 -4.44 -3.60
CA ALA A 174 -23.16 -5.44 -4.66
C ALA A 174 -22.50 -4.87 -5.92
N GLY A 175 -22.76 -3.61 -6.25
CA GLY A 175 -22.07 -2.87 -7.30
C GLY A 175 -20.56 -2.80 -7.09
N VAL A 176 -20.14 -2.38 -5.89
CA VAL A 176 -18.73 -2.28 -5.50
C VAL A 176 -18.05 -3.65 -5.55
N LEU A 177 -18.66 -4.65 -4.92
CA LEU A 177 -18.10 -6.02 -4.93
C LEU A 177 -18.08 -6.61 -6.35
N GLY A 178 -19.10 -6.34 -7.17
CA GLY A 178 -19.16 -6.76 -8.56
C GLY A 178 -18.05 -6.15 -9.41
N HIS A 179 -17.71 -4.87 -9.17
CA HIS A 179 -16.59 -4.17 -9.81
C HIS A 179 -15.25 -4.83 -9.45
N GLU A 180 -15.01 -5.11 -8.16
CA GLU A 180 -13.79 -5.79 -7.70
C GLU A 180 -13.69 -7.23 -8.24
N ILE A 181 -14.81 -7.96 -8.29
CA ILE A 181 -14.88 -9.27 -8.94
C ILE A 181 -14.56 -9.14 -10.44
N GLY A 182 -15.03 -8.07 -11.10
CA GLY A 182 -14.69 -7.74 -12.49
C GLY A 182 -13.18 -7.62 -12.72
N HIS A 183 -12.44 -6.98 -11.82
CA HIS A 183 -10.98 -6.92 -11.90
C HIS A 183 -10.32 -8.30 -11.81
N ILE A 184 -10.83 -9.18 -10.96
CA ILE A 184 -10.32 -10.55 -10.79
C ILE A 184 -10.68 -11.42 -11.99
N THR A 185 -11.91 -11.35 -12.49
CA THR A 185 -12.39 -12.17 -13.60
C THR A 185 -11.71 -11.80 -14.92
N ALA A 186 -11.52 -10.51 -15.17
CA ALA A 186 -10.78 -9.98 -16.31
C ALA A 186 -9.24 -10.02 -16.12
N ARG A 187 -8.76 -10.55 -14.99
CA ARG A 187 -7.34 -10.69 -14.63
C ARG A 187 -6.55 -9.37 -14.81
N HIS A 188 -7.13 -8.24 -14.43
CA HIS A 188 -6.54 -6.91 -14.64
C HIS A 188 -5.16 -6.76 -13.99
N ALA A 189 -4.95 -7.29 -12.78
CA ALA A 189 -3.64 -7.28 -12.12
C ALA A 189 -2.56 -8.03 -12.94
N VAL A 190 -2.92 -9.19 -13.52
CA VAL A 190 -2.01 -10.01 -14.36
C VAL A 190 -1.68 -9.28 -15.66
N ARG A 191 -2.68 -8.70 -16.31
CA ARG A 191 -2.52 -7.94 -17.57
C ARG A 191 -1.69 -6.68 -17.33
N GLN A 192 -1.92 -5.98 -16.22
CA GLN A 192 -1.14 -4.81 -15.83
C GLN A 192 0.30 -5.15 -15.49
N TYR A 193 0.53 -6.23 -14.71
CA TYR A 193 1.87 -6.76 -14.46
C TYR A 193 2.59 -7.09 -15.78
N THR A 194 1.91 -7.79 -16.69
CA THR A 194 2.47 -8.16 -18.00
C THR A 194 2.85 -6.92 -18.80
N LYS A 195 1.98 -5.91 -18.84
CA LYS A 195 2.25 -4.63 -19.53
C LYS A 195 3.45 -3.91 -18.93
N ALA A 196 3.55 -3.84 -17.60
CA ALA A 196 4.66 -3.19 -16.92
C ALA A 196 5.99 -3.94 -17.16
N ALA A 197 6.00 -5.26 -17.01
CA ALA A 197 7.16 -6.10 -17.27
C ALA A 197 7.60 -6.02 -18.74
N SER A 198 6.67 -6.03 -19.69
CA SER A 198 6.97 -5.94 -21.12
C SER A 198 7.52 -4.58 -21.52
N TYR A 199 7.01 -3.49 -20.95
CA TYR A 199 7.55 -2.14 -21.18
C TYR A 199 8.99 -2.03 -20.66
N ASN A 200 9.28 -2.63 -19.50
CA ASN A 200 10.63 -2.70 -18.96
C ASN A 200 11.58 -3.51 -19.87
N ILE A 201 11.12 -4.60 -20.48
CA ILE A 201 11.93 -5.39 -21.44
C ILE A 201 12.18 -4.59 -22.74
N ALA A 202 11.18 -3.88 -23.25
CA ALA A 202 11.27 -3.14 -24.51
C ALA A 202 12.14 -1.88 -24.42
N THR A 203 12.22 -1.25 -23.25
CA THR A 203 12.96 0.01 -23.05
C THR A 203 14.39 -0.17 -22.56
N ASN A 204 14.76 -1.37 -22.09
CA ASN A 204 16.03 -1.58 -21.39
C ASN A 204 16.88 -2.72 -21.94
N ILE A 205 17.99 -2.30 -22.56
CA ILE A 205 19.35 -2.84 -22.33
C ILE A 205 19.77 -2.69 -20.83
N ALA A 206 18.95 -2.06 -19.98
CA ALA A 206 19.18 -1.87 -18.55
C ALA A 206 18.77 -3.07 -17.67
N SER A 207 19.65 -4.05 -17.64
CA SER A 207 19.79 -5.08 -16.59
C SER A 207 20.04 -4.52 -15.16
N ILE A 208 19.79 -3.24 -14.90
CA ILE A 208 20.20 -2.52 -13.68
C ILE A 208 19.05 -2.41 -12.67
N PHE A 209 17.78 -2.44 -13.08
CA PHE A 209 16.65 -2.25 -12.15
C PHE A 209 15.92 -3.54 -11.75
N PHE A 210 16.02 -4.60 -12.55
CA PHE A 210 15.40 -5.89 -12.25
C PHE A 210 16.37 -7.02 -12.63
N PRO A 211 17.37 -7.33 -11.80
CA PRO A 211 18.16 -8.53 -12.01
C PRO A 211 17.20 -9.72 -11.92
N GLN A 212 17.11 -10.52 -12.99
CA GLN A 212 16.49 -11.86 -13.06
C GLN A 212 15.51 -12.14 -11.91
N ILE A 213 14.22 -11.82 -12.10
CA ILE A 213 13.16 -12.03 -11.12
C ILE A 213 12.97 -13.54 -10.90
N ASN A 214 13.84 -14.11 -10.08
CA ASN A 214 13.87 -15.55 -9.77
C ASN A 214 13.33 -15.84 -8.37
N ASN A 215 12.97 -14.79 -7.61
CA ASN A 215 12.45 -14.89 -6.26
C ASN A 215 10.98 -14.49 -6.23
N PHE A 216 10.14 -15.40 -5.72
CA PHE A 216 8.70 -15.25 -5.63
C PHE A 216 8.26 -13.97 -4.89
N GLY A 217 8.95 -13.60 -3.81
CA GLY A 217 8.62 -12.38 -3.04
C GLY A 217 8.72 -11.08 -3.85
N GLN A 218 9.66 -11.00 -4.80
CA GLN A 218 9.78 -9.83 -5.68
C GLN A 218 8.62 -9.74 -6.68
N ILE A 219 8.07 -10.88 -7.14
CA ILE A 219 6.89 -10.90 -8.02
C ILE A 219 5.67 -10.38 -7.26
N ALA A 220 5.49 -10.83 -6.01
CA ALA A 220 4.39 -10.38 -5.16
C ALA A 220 4.44 -8.86 -4.92
N ASP A 221 5.62 -8.31 -4.62
CA ASP A 221 5.80 -6.87 -4.42
C ASP A 221 5.51 -6.05 -5.69
N ILE A 222 5.96 -6.52 -6.86
CA ILE A 222 5.69 -5.85 -8.16
C ILE A 222 4.21 -5.93 -8.50
N ALA A 223 3.56 -7.08 -8.28
CA ALA A 223 2.12 -7.23 -8.51
C ALA A 223 1.31 -6.31 -7.59
N PHE A 224 1.70 -6.19 -6.32
CA PHE A 224 1.10 -5.26 -5.38
C PHE A 224 1.29 -3.80 -5.81
N LEU A 225 2.49 -3.43 -6.27
CA LEU A 225 2.73 -2.09 -6.83
C LEU A 225 1.85 -1.82 -8.06
N ALA A 226 1.70 -2.80 -8.96
CA ALA A 226 0.86 -2.66 -10.14
C ALA A 226 -0.61 -2.38 -9.77
N ILE A 227 -1.15 -3.13 -8.81
CA ILE A 227 -2.53 -2.96 -8.30
C ILE A 227 -2.70 -1.58 -7.63
N THR A 228 -1.73 -1.17 -6.81
CA THR A 228 -1.79 0.10 -6.07
C THR A 228 -1.47 1.34 -6.92
N SER A 229 -0.89 1.17 -8.11
CA SER A 229 -0.64 2.26 -9.07
C SER A 229 -1.90 2.71 -9.81
N GLY A 230 -3.00 1.97 -9.65
CA GLY A 230 -4.28 2.19 -10.30
C GLY A 230 -4.36 1.63 -11.71
N TYR A 231 -5.59 1.29 -12.12
CA TYR A 231 -5.86 0.64 -13.39
C TYR A 231 -6.05 1.63 -14.54
N SER A 232 -5.88 1.17 -15.78
CA SER A 232 -6.15 1.98 -16.97
C SER A 232 -7.65 2.24 -17.14
N ARG A 233 -8.01 3.29 -17.89
CA ARG A 233 -9.42 3.61 -18.17
C ARG A 233 -10.15 2.47 -18.87
N GLU A 234 -9.45 1.67 -19.65
CA GLU A 234 -10.00 0.48 -20.32
C GLU A 234 -10.40 -0.59 -19.30
N TYR A 235 -9.52 -0.88 -18.33
CA TYR A 235 -9.78 -1.85 -17.28
C TYR A 235 -10.89 -1.40 -16.34
N GLU A 236 -10.96 -0.11 -16.00
CA GLU A 236 -12.07 0.43 -15.22
C GLU A 236 -13.42 0.27 -15.94
N ARG A 237 -13.48 0.59 -17.24
CA ARG A 237 -14.70 0.41 -18.05
C ARG A 237 -15.12 -1.05 -18.18
N GLU A 238 -14.14 -1.95 -18.35
CA GLU A 238 -14.40 -3.40 -18.37
C GLU A 238 -14.93 -3.88 -17.02
N ALA A 239 -14.32 -3.45 -15.91
CA ALA A 239 -14.77 -3.79 -14.56
C ALA A 239 -16.16 -3.21 -14.23
N ASP A 240 -16.47 -1.97 -14.61
CA ASP A 240 -17.81 -1.37 -14.44
C ASP A 240 -18.89 -2.19 -15.16
N ARG A 241 -18.64 -2.54 -16.43
CA ARG A 241 -19.55 -3.35 -17.24
C ARG A 241 -19.78 -4.73 -16.63
N LEU A 242 -18.72 -5.37 -16.15
CA LEU A 242 -18.80 -6.66 -15.48
C LEU A 242 -19.51 -6.55 -14.14
N GLY A 243 -19.27 -5.50 -13.36
CA GLY A 243 -19.97 -5.22 -12.12
C GLY A 243 -21.47 -5.08 -12.31
N VAL A 244 -21.90 -4.29 -13.30
CA VAL A 244 -23.32 -4.18 -13.70
C VAL A 244 -23.88 -5.54 -14.13
N LYS A 245 -23.15 -6.29 -14.97
CA LYS A 245 -23.55 -7.63 -15.43
C LYS A 245 -23.76 -8.58 -14.23
N TYR A 246 -22.82 -8.64 -13.31
CA TYR A 246 -22.86 -9.56 -12.17
C TYR A 246 -23.92 -9.15 -11.14
N ALA A 247 -24.05 -7.86 -10.83
CA ALA A 247 -25.10 -7.35 -9.96
C ALA A 247 -26.50 -7.70 -10.50
N PHE A 248 -26.73 -7.45 -11.79
CA PHE A 248 -27.99 -7.78 -12.44
C PHE A 248 -28.25 -9.29 -12.48
N ALA A 249 -27.25 -10.10 -12.84
CA ALA A 249 -27.37 -11.57 -12.87
C ALA A 249 -27.62 -12.16 -11.47
N ALA A 250 -27.09 -11.53 -10.43
CA ALA A 250 -27.35 -11.88 -9.04
C ALA A 250 -28.74 -11.40 -8.57
N GLY A 251 -29.46 -10.56 -9.32
CA GLY A 251 -30.80 -10.06 -8.98
C GLY A 251 -30.81 -8.75 -8.17
N TYR A 252 -29.71 -7.99 -8.20
CA TYR A 252 -29.63 -6.64 -7.65
C TYR A 252 -30.00 -5.58 -8.69
N ASP A 253 -30.48 -4.44 -8.22
CA ASP A 253 -30.78 -3.29 -9.07
C ASP A 253 -29.48 -2.60 -9.54
N PRO A 254 -29.12 -2.66 -10.84
CA PRO A 254 -27.89 -2.08 -11.34
C PRO A 254 -27.90 -0.54 -11.32
N GLN A 255 -29.06 0.12 -11.18
CA GLN A 255 -29.15 1.59 -11.05
C GLN A 255 -28.55 2.09 -9.74
N ALA A 256 -28.39 1.22 -8.74
CA ALA A 256 -27.75 1.58 -7.48
C ALA A 256 -26.25 1.90 -7.64
N ILE A 257 -25.60 1.40 -8.69
CA ILE A 257 -24.15 1.54 -8.92
C ILE A 257 -23.78 3.00 -9.20
N SER A 258 -24.52 3.68 -10.08
CA SER A 258 -24.26 5.07 -10.43
C SER A 258 -24.52 6.02 -9.25
N ALA A 259 -25.55 5.74 -8.44
CA ALA A 259 -25.83 6.48 -7.21
C ALA A 259 -24.66 6.40 -6.20
N PHE A 260 -24.05 5.21 -6.05
CA PHE A 260 -22.89 5.06 -5.18
C PHE A 260 -21.64 5.75 -5.75
N LEU A 261 -21.38 5.61 -7.05
CA LEU A 261 -20.28 6.34 -7.71
C LEU A 261 -20.43 7.86 -7.56
N GLN A 262 -21.67 8.38 -7.63
CA GLN A 262 -21.94 9.79 -7.35
C GLN A 262 -21.56 10.16 -5.91
N THR A 263 -22.01 9.37 -4.93
CA THR A 263 -21.68 9.56 -3.51
C THR A 263 -20.16 9.61 -3.31
N LEU A 264 -19.45 8.63 -3.85
CA LEU A 264 -18.01 8.56 -3.77
C LEU A 264 -17.33 9.74 -4.51
N SER A 265 -17.88 10.23 -5.61
CA SER A 265 -17.33 11.38 -6.36
C SER A 265 -17.34 12.69 -5.56
N LEU A 266 -18.34 12.84 -4.68
CA LEU A 266 -18.54 14.04 -3.85
C LEU A 266 -17.80 13.96 -2.52
N GLN A 267 -17.38 12.76 -2.08
CA GLN A 267 -16.72 12.52 -0.80
C GLN A 267 -15.45 13.34 -0.58
N ASP A 268 -14.48 13.33 -1.50
CA ASP A 268 -13.26 14.14 -1.33
C ASP A 268 -13.56 15.64 -1.25
N LYS A 269 -14.57 16.12 -1.98
CA LYS A 269 -14.93 17.54 -2.01
C LYS A 269 -15.54 17.99 -0.68
N VAL A 270 -16.29 17.12 -0.03
CA VAL A 270 -16.97 17.38 1.25
C VAL A 270 -16.01 17.26 2.41
N GLU A 271 -15.18 16.22 2.44
CA GLU A 271 -14.25 16.00 3.55
C GLU A 271 -13.00 16.89 3.49
N GLY A 272 -12.78 17.63 2.39
CA GLY A 272 -11.65 18.56 2.24
C GLY A 272 -10.27 17.89 2.25
N LYS A 273 -10.23 16.56 2.28
CA LYS A 273 -9.02 15.75 2.22
C LYS A 273 -8.72 15.45 0.76
N LYS A 274 -7.54 15.88 0.30
CA LYS A 274 -6.90 15.28 -0.89
C LYS A 274 -6.47 13.87 -0.52
N SER A 275 -7.41 12.93 -0.36
CA SER A 275 -7.08 11.56 -0.04
C SER A 275 -6.46 10.90 -1.27
N TYR A 276 -5.14 11.01 -1.39
CA TYR A 276 -4.32 10.34 -2.40
C TYR A 276 -4.19 8.82 -2.13
N HIS A 277 -4.98 8.28 -1.19
CA HIS A 277 -4.98 6.90 -0.73
C HIS A 277 -6.38 6.27 -0.63
N GLY A 278 -7.42 6.91 -1.19
CA GLY A 278 -8.79 6.37 -1.22
C GLY A 278 -9.07 5.54 -2.48
N LEU A 279 -10.32 5.06 -2.63
CA LEU A 279 -10.79 4.29 -3.81
C LEU A 279 -10.32 4.88 -5.15
N PHE A 280 -10.31 6.21 -5.27
CA PHE A 280 -9.98 6.87 -6.54
C PHE A 280 -8.50 7.05 -6.84
N SER A 281 -7.65 6.67 -5.88
CA SER A 281 -6.20 6.57 -6.11
C SER A 281 -5.87 5.34 -6.95
N THR A 282 -6.63 4.25 -6.77
CA THR A 282 -6.52 3.03 -7.59
C THR A 282 -7.54 3.00 -8.74
N HIS A 283 -8.68 3.69 -8.60
CA HIS A 283 -9.77 3.69 -9.59
C HIS A 283 -10.12 5.13 -10.02
N PRO A 284 -9.45 5.75 -11.00
CA PRO A 284 -9.67 7.16 -11.32
C PRO A 284 -11.14 7.54 -11.57
N ARG A 285 -11.57 8.67 -10.99
CA ARG A 285 -12.92 9.24 -11.19
C ARG A 285 -13.13 9.69 -12.62
N THR A 286 -14.26 9.32 -13.22
CA THR A 286 -14.79 10.00 -14.41
C THR A 286 -16.31 10.03 -14.39
N GLU A 287 -16.89 11.15 -14.85
CA GLU A 287 -18.33 11.24 -15.15
C GLU A 287 -18.74 10.21 -16.21
N GLU A 288 -17.82 9.87 -17.11
CA GLU A 288 -17.95 8.80 -18.10
C GLU A 288 -18.33 7.45 -17.47
N ARG A 289 -17.71 7.04 -16.35
CA ARG A 289 -18.02 5.76 -15.70
C ARG A 289 -19.45 5.69 -15.15
N MET A 290 -19.93 6.80 -14.58
CA MET A 290 -21.32 6.90 -14.12
C MET A 290 -22.30 6.75 -15.28
N ASN A 291 -22.06 7.49 -16.37
CA ASN A 291 -22.89 7.42 -17.58
C ASN A 291 -22.87 6.03 -18.24
N LEU A 292 -21.71 5.36 -18.22
CA LEU A 292 -21.59 3.98 -18.71
C LEU A 292 -22.36 2.99 -17.84
N ALA A 293 -22.26 3.12 -16.51
CA ALA A 293 -23.03 2.28 -15.59
C ALA A 293 -24.54 2.46 -15.81
N ASP A 294 -25.02 3.69 -15.96
CA ASP A 294 -26.43 4.00 -16.26
C ASP A 294 -26.86 3.41 -17.60
N ALA A 295 -26.03 3.55 -18.64
CA ALA A 295 -26.32 3.04 -19.98
C ALA A 295 -26.35 1.50 -20.01
N GLU A 296 -25.43 0.84 -19.32
CA GLU A 296 -25.41 -0.62 -19.17
C GLU A 296 -26.61 -1.11 -18.37
N ALA A 297 -26.95 -0.42 -17.28
CA ALA A 297 -28.11 -0.72 -16.44
C ALA A 297 -29.43 -0.56 -17.22
N ALA A 298 -29.57 0.48 -18.05
CA ALA A 298 -30.75 0.72 -18.87
C ALA A 298 -31.00 -0.36 -19.93
N GLN A 299 -29.94 -1.04 -20.39
CA GLN A 299 -30.04 -2.15 -21.35
C GLN A 299 -30.49 -3.47 -20.69
N LYS A 300 -30.47 -3.56 -19.36
CA LYS A 300 -30.90 -4.76 -18.63
C LYS A 300 -32.39 -4.69 -18.32
N THR A 301 -33.21 -5.36 -19.13
CA THR A 301 -34.65 -5.51 -18.87
C THR A 301 -34.95 -6.91 -18.32
N GLN A 302 -35.83 -6.99 -17.32
CA GLN A 302 -36.45 -8.25 -16.89
C GLN A 302 -37.95 -8.22 -17.21
N PRO A 303 -38.59 -9.40 -17.31
CA PRO A 303 -40.04 -9.49 -17.28
C PRO A 303 -40.60 -8.74 -16.06
N SER A 304 -41.73 -8.06 -16.21
CA SER A 304 -42.35 -7.19 -15.19
C SER A 304 -42.65 -7.87 -13.84
N THR A 305 -42.52 -9.19 -13.75
CA THR A 305 -42.77 -10.01 -12.57
C THR A 305 -41.55 -10.19 -11.66
N THR A 306 -40.33 -9.88 -12.11
CA THR A 306 -39.12 -10.06 -11.28
C THR A 306 -38.67 -8.72 -10.72
N ARG A 307 -38.83 -8.54 -9.41
CA ARG A 307 -38.42 -7.31 -8.71
C ARG A 307 -36.94 -7.41 -8.30
N LEU A 308 -36.10 -6.58 -8.89
CA LEU A 308 -34.69 -6.46 -8.51
C LEU A 308 -34.55 -5.97 -7.06
N THR A 309 -33.53 -6.47 -6.37
CA THR A 309 -33.26 -6.16 -4.96
C THR A 309 -32.48 -4.84 -4.86
N VAL A 310 -33.01 -3.86 -4.14
CA VAL A 310 -32.25 -2.69 -3.66
C VAL A 310 -31.68 -2.98 -2.27
N GLY A 311 -32.50 -3.46 -1.34
CA GLY A 311 -32.05 -3.93 -0.02
C GLY A 311 -31.64 -2.83 0.97
N ARG A 312 -32.19 -1.60 0.85
CA ARG A 312 -31.83 -0.45 1.72
C ARG A 312 -31.99 -0.73 3.22
N GLU A 313 -33.18 -1.15 3.68
CA GLU A 313 -33.44 -1.31 5.11
C GLU A 313 -32.56 -2.39 5.76
N ASN A 314 -32.39 -3.53 5.08
CA ASN A 314 -31.50 -4.60 5.53
C ASN A 314 -30.06 -4.09 5.64
N CYS A 315 -29.58 -3.39 4.60
CA CYS A 315 -28.24 -2.83 4.59
C CYS A 315 -28.02 -1.83 5.74
N LEU A 316 -28.96 -0.90 5.97
CA LEU A 316 -28.85 0.07 7.06
C LEU A 316 -28.78 -0.60 8.44
N LYS A 317 -29.59 -1.65 8.66
CA LYS A 317 -29.54 -2.43 9.91
C LYS A 317 -28.19 -3.15 10.10
N ARG A 318 -27.59 -3.65 9.00
CA ARG A 318 -26.30 -4.36 9.05
C ARG A 318 -25.11 -3.44 9.36
N ILE A 319 -25.22 -2.15 9.09
CA ILE A 319 -24.17 -1.15 9.36
C ILE A 319 -24.48 -0.27 10.58
N GLU A 320 -25.59 -0.51 11.28
CA GLU A 320 -25.86 0.13 12.56
C GLU A 320 -24.81 -0.32 13.60
N GLY A 321 -24.23 0.65 14.32
CA GLY A 321 -23.10 0.39 15.24
C GLY A 321 -21.72 0.38 14.57
N LEU A 322 -21.65 0.51 13.24
CA LEU A 322 -20.38 0.57 12.51
C LEU A 322 -19.51 1.73 13.01
N LEU A 323 -18.24 1.45 13.32
CA LEU A 323 -17.29 2.47 13.73
C LEU A 323 -17.01 3.47 12.60
N TYR A 324 -17.25 4.75 12.86
CA TYR A 324 -17.05 5.86 11.93
C TYR A 324 -15.81 6.68 12.30
N GLY A 325 -14.92 6.90 11.33
CA GLY A 325 -13.65 7.62 11.56
C GLY A 325 -12.59 6.77 12.29
N PRO A 326 -11.45 7.36 12.71
CA PRO A 326 -10.37 6.62 13.36
C PRO A 326 -10.84 5.83 14.59
N ASP A 327 -10.27 4.64 14.84
CA ASP A 327 -10.52 3.88 16.07
C ASP A 327 -9.68 4.47 17.21
N PRO A 328 -10.29 4.98 18.30
CA PRO A 328 -9.54 5.42 19.47
C PRO A 328 -8.62 4.37 20.07
N LYS A 329 -8.90 3.08 19.91
CA LYS A 329 -8.01 1.99 20.36
C LYS A 329 -6.67 1.95 19.63
N GLU A 330 -6.60 2.52 18.43
CA GLU A 330 -5.36 2.67 17.66
C GLU A 330 -4.80 4.10 17.79
N GLY A 331 -5.42 4.92 18.64
CA GLY A 331 -5.14 6.35 18.77
C GLY A 331 -5.83 7.21 17.70
N ILE A 332 -5.91 8.50 17.98
CA ILE A 332 -6.55 9.49 17.12
C ILE A 332 -5.64 10.69 16.89
N VAL A 333 -5.77 11.31 15.72
CA VAL A 333 -5.10 12.57 15.40
C VAL A 333 -6.18 13.66 15.26
N LYS A 334 -6.05 14.72 16.05
CA LYS A 334 -6.88 15.93 15.99
C LYS A 334 -5.98 17.14 15.80
N GLY A 335 -6.00 17.72 14.60
CA GLY A 335 -5.04 18.75 14.21
C GLY A 335 -3.63 18.18 14.26
N GLU A 336 -2.77 18.78 15.07
CA GLU A 336 -1.39 18.36 15.29
C GLU A 336 -1.22 17.36 16.43
N ILE A 337 -2.29 17.04 17.16
CA ILE A 337 -2.22 16.28 18.41
C ILE A 337 -2.63 14.84 18.16
N PHE A 338 -1.72 13.91 18.44
CA PHE A 338 -2.03 12.49 18.58
C PHE A 338 -2.38 12.17 20.03
N GLN A 339 -3.44 11.39 20.24
CA GLN A 339 -3.89 10.93 21.55
C GLN A 339 -4.24 9.45 21.49
N HIS A 340 -3.87 8.70 22.53
CA HIS A 340 -4.25 7.30 22.68
C HIS A 340 -4.89 7.09 24.06
N PRO A 341 -6.22 6.90 24.14
CA PRO A 341 -6.93 6.81 25.42
C PRO A 341 -6.51 5.59 26.25
N ASP A 342 -6.35 4.41 25.63
CA ASP A 342 -6.00 3.19 26.38
C ASP A 342 -4.59 3.25 26.98
N LEU A 343 -3.60 3.71 26.19
CA LEU A 343 -2.24 3.97 26.66
C LEU A 343 -2.13 5.24 27.52
N LYS A 344 -3.18 6.08 27.53
CA LYS A 344 -3.23 7.38 28.20
C LYS A 344 -2.05 8.27 27.83
N ILE A 345 -1.78 8.45 26.54
CA ILE A 345 -0.69 9.30 26.05
C ILE A 345 -1.17 10.36 25.08
N GLN A 346 -0.40 11.45 25.00
CA GLN A 346 -0.54 12.50 24.01
C GLN A 346 0.83 12.89 23.47
N LEU A 347 0.88 13.19 22.17
CA LEU A 347 2.05 13.75 21.49
C LEU A 347 1.60 14.86 20.53
N ALA A 348 2.30 16.00 20.52
CA ALA A 348 2.06 17.06 19.55
C ALA A 348 3.11 17.02 18.44
N PHE A 349 2.66 16.97 17.20
CA PHE A 349 3.50 17.04 16.02
C PHE A 349 3.68 18.50 15.54
N PRO A 350 4.68 18.77 14.70
CA PRO A 350 4.84 20.08 14.09
C PRO A 350 3.63 20.52 13.26
N LYS A 351 3.29 21.81 13.35
CA LYS A 351 2.17 22.42 12.61
C LYS A 351 2.34 22.29 11.09
N GLY A 352 1.25 21.94 10.41
CA GLY A 352 1.20 21.84 8.95
C GLY A 352 1.89 20.61 8.36
N TRP A 353 2.29 19.65 9.20
CA TRP A 353 2.83 18.37 8.73
C TRP A 353 1.69 17.40 8.43
N ASN A 354 1.92 16.49 7.48
CA ASN A 354 1.00 15.40 7.20
C ASN A 354 1.22 14.29 8.22
N ILE A 355 0.21 13.98 9.02
CA ILE A 355 0.28 12.96 10.07
C ILE A 355 -0.56 11.75 9.63
N GLU A 356 0.09 10.59 9.60
CA GLU A 356 -0.51 9.30 9.33
C GLU A 356 -0.48 8.46 10.60
N ASN A 357 -1.65 8.06 11.07
CA ASN A 357 -1.76 7.10 12.17
C ASN A 357 -1.93 5.69 11.59
N LYS A 358 -0.96 4.82 11.83
CA LYS A 358 -1.01 3.40 11.50
C LYS A 358 -0.97 2.58 12.79
N ARG A 359 -1.43 1.35 12.73
CA ARG A 359 -1.49 0.43 13.88
C ARG A 359 -0.18 0.33 14.68
N ASP A 360 0.96 0.23 14.00
CA ASP A 360 2.26 0.04 14.65
C ASP A 360 3.13 1.32 14.74
N VAL A 361 2.70 2.41 14.09
CA VAL A 361 3.51 3.64 14.00
C VAL A 361 2.65 4.87 13.67
N VAL A 362 2.91 5.98 14.35
CA VAL A 362 2.43 7.30 13.92
C VAL A 362 3.56 8.01 13.19
N ILE A 363 3.34 8.46 11.97
CA ILE A 363 4.35 9.12 11.14
C ILE A 363 3.86 10.51 10.77
N ALA A 364 4.67 11.53 11.05
CA ALA A 364 4.46 12.88 10.55
C ALA A 364 5.57 13.25 9.57
N ILE A 365 5.21 13.75 8.39
CA ILE A 365 6.16 14.18 7.35
C ILE A 365 5.90 15.64 7.01
N ASN A 366 6.96 16.43 6.92
CA ASN A 366 6.85 17.84 6.57
C ASN A 366 6.46 18.02 5.08
N PRO A 367 5.91 19.19 4.67
CA PRO A 367 5.49 19.39 3.29
C PRO A 367 6.57 19.17 2.22
N SER A 368 7.85 19.44 2.52
CA SER A 368 8.96 19.18 1.59
C SER A 368 9.41 17.71 1.56
N LYS A 369 8.90 16.86 2.45
CA LYS A 369 9.25 15.43 2.61
C LYS A 369 10.72 15.17 2.96
N GLU A 370 11.39 16.15 3.55
CA GLU A 370 12.80 16.07 3.96
C GLU A 370 12.97 15.74 5.44
N LEU A 371 11.95 16.05 6.24
CA LEU A 371 11.92 15.81 7.68
C LEU A 371 10.75 14.88 8.01
N SER A 372 10.99 13.97 8.95
CA SER A 372 9.92 13.14 9.50
C SER A 372 10.06 13.00 11.01
N VAL A 373 8.93 12.82 11.69
CA VAL A 373 8.86 12.41 13.09
C VAL A 373 8.03 11.14 13.16
N GLN A 374 8.48 10.15 13.92
CA GLN A 374 7.78 8.91 14.13
C GLN A 374 7.57 8.65 15.62
N LEU A 375 6.41 8.10 15.99
CA LEU A 375 6.15 7.50 17.30
C LEU A 375 5.95 6.00 17.11
N ARG A 376 6.73 5.21 17.85
CA ARG A 376 6.57 3.75 17.98
C ARG A 376 6.55 3.35 19.43
N LEU A 377 6.08 2.13 19.68
CA LEU A 377 6.09 1.52 21.00
C LEU A 377 6.94 0.26 20.96
N ASP A 378 7.63 -0.01 22.07
CA ASP A 378 8.31 -1.28 22.31
C ASP A 378 7.99 -1.76 23.73
N HIS A 379 7.87 -3.07 23.91
CA HIS A 379 7.55 -3.68 25.20
C HIS A 379 8.82 -4.21 25.86
N LEU A 380 9.05 -3.82 27.11
CA LEU A 380 10.19 -4.27 27.89
C LEU A 380 10.05 -5.75 28.23
N THR A 381 10.83 -6.58 27.55
CA THR A 381 10.91 -8.02 27.84
C THR A 381 11.78 -8.34 29.05
N LYS A 382 12.64 -7.40 29.48
CA LYS A 382 13.58 -7.54 30.61
C LYS A 382 13.79 -6.20 31.30
N LYS A 383 13.94 -6.21 32.63
CA LYS A 383 14.35 -5.04 33.42
C LYS A 383 15.83 -4.74 33.17
N LYS A 384 16.11 -3.93 32.15
CA LYS A 384 17.44 -3.38 31.84
C LYS A 384 17.43 -1.86 32.08
N PRO A 385 18.59 -1.23 32.33
CA PRO A 385 18.69 0.22 32.33
C PRO A 385 18.20 0.80 30.99
N LEU A 386 17.47 1.92 31.03
CA LEU A 386 16.93 2.57 29.83
C LEU A 386 18.01 2.95 28.81
N THR A 387 19.23 3.26 29.29
CA THR A 387 20.41 3.48 28.45
C THR A 387 20.74 2.28 27.56
N ASP A 388 20.67 1.08 28.10
CA ASP A 388 21.03 -0.16 27.40
C ASP A 388 19.92 -0.55 26.44
N ILE A 389 18.66 -0.31 26.81
CA ILE A 389 17.50 -0.48 25.95
C ILE A 389 17.62 0.45 24.73
N ALA A 390 17.85 1.75 24.96
CA ALA A 390 18.00 2.75 23.89
C ALA A 390 19.10 2.39 22.90
N ARG A 391 20.30 2.06 23.41
CA ARG A 391 21.44 1.65 22.57
C ARG A 391 21.18 0.35 21.82
N SER A 392 20.55 -0.64 22.46
CA SER A 392 20.22 -1.92 21.84
C SER A 392 19.22 -1.75 20.70
N ILE A 393 18.15 -0.96 20.91
CA ILE A 393 17.14 -0.70 19.89
C ILE A 393 17.75 0.09 18.73
N ALA A 394 18.52 1.15 19.02
CA ALA A 394 19.19 1.94 17.98
C ALA A 394 20.14 1.08 17.14
N ALA A 395 21.00 0.29 17.79
CA ALA A 395 21.97 -0.58 17.10
C ALA A 395 21.28 -1.65 16.24
N LYS A 396 20.19 -2.28 16.73
CA LYS A 396 19.40 -3.25 15.96
C LYS A 396 18.82 -2.64 14.67
N ASN A 397 18.54 -1.35 14.68
CA ASN A 397 18.03 -0.60 13.52
C ASN A 397 19.13 0.09 12.71
N GLY A 398 20.40 -0.25 12.93
CA GLY A 398 21.53 0.28 12.15
C GLY A 398 21.96 1.70 12.51
N PHE A 399 21.60 2.17 13.71
CA PHE A 399 21.97 3.49 14.22
C PHE A 399 23.09 3.40 15.25
N ARG A 400 24.09 4.28 15.10
CA ARG A 400 25.13 4.50 16.10
C ARG A 400 24.84 5.78 16.88
N GLU A 401 24.92 5.69 18.19
CA GLU A 401 24.80 6.86 19.06
C GLU A 401 26.02 7.79 18.92
N THR A 402 25.77 9.09 18.76
CA THR A 402 26.80 10.13 18.75
C THR A 402 26.82 10.95 20.03
N SER A 403 25.66 11.16 20.65
CA SER A 403 25.52 11.75 21.99
C SER A 403 24.19 11.35 22.61
N GLY A 404 24.10 11.34 23.93
CA GLY A 404 22.86 11.03 24.62
C GLY A 404 23.02 11.05 26.13
N GLY A 405 21.89 11.03 26.82
CA GLY A 405 21.86 11.02 28.27
C GLY A 405 20.46 10.75 28.82
N ILE A 406 20.44 10.31 30.08
CA ILE A 406 19.21 10.21 30.86
C ILE A 406 18.68 11.62 31.17
N THR A 407 17.38 11.79 31.05
CA THR A 407 16.64 13.03 31.31
C THR A 407 15.22 12.68 31.78
N ARG A 408 14.36 13.70 31.90
CA ARG A 408 12.92 13.53 32.10
C ARG A 408 12.12 14.24 31.03
N VAL A 409 11.03 13.63 30.59
CA VAL A 409 10.04 14.24 29.69
C VAL A 409 8.71 14.26 30.42
N ASN A 410 8.25 15.46 30.80
CA ASN A 410 7.01 15.66 31.57
C ASN A 410 6.87 14.72 32.78
N GLY A 411 7.96 14.55 33.53
CA GLY A 411 8.03 13.72 34.74
C GLY A 411 8.45 12.26 34.52
N LEU A 412 8.34 11.75 33.29
CA LEU A 412 8.72 10.37 32.94
C LEU A 412 10.23 10.25 32.73
N GLU A 413 10.81 9.11 33.14
CA GLU A 413 12.21 8.81 32.87
C GLU A 413 12.40 8.60 31.36
N ALA A 414 13.44 9.25 30.81
CA ALA A 414 13.71 9.20 29.39
C ALA A 414 15.21 9.11 29.11
N TYR A 415 15.56 8.49 27.99
CA TYR A 415 16.88 8.62 27.36
C TYR A 415 16.72 9.36 26.04
N VAL A 416 17.40 10.51 25.89
CA VAL A 416 17.34 11.28 24.65
C VAL A 416 18.73 11.38 24.05
N GLY A 417 18.86 10.92 22.81
CA GLY A 417 20.13 10.86 22.11
C GLY A 417 20.05 11.32 20.67
N THR A 418 21.21 11.66 20.12
CA THR A 418 21.44 11.88 18.70
C THR A 418 22.14 10.65 18.13
N TYR A 419 21.68 10.21 16.97
CA TYR A 419 22.12 9.00 16.32
C TYR A 419 22.41 9.27 14.86
N PHE A 420 23.37 8.54 14.31
CA PHE A 420 23.72 8.58 12.90
C PHE A 420 23.64 7.16 12.33
N GLY A 421 23.03 7.02 11.17
CA GLY A 421 22.83 5.72 10.56
C GLY A 421 22.41 5.83 9.10
N LYS A 422 22.16 4.68 8.49
CA LYS A 422 21.69 4.57 7.12
C LYS A 422 20.31 3.92 7.10
N THR A 423 19.35 4.55 6.45
CA THR A 423 18.03 3.96 6.18
C THR A 423 18.01 3.38 4.76
N GLN A 424 17.12 2.42 4.52
CA GLN A 424 17.01 1.76 3.21
C GLN A 424 16.59 2.72 2.09
N ASN A 425 15.78 3.75 2.40
CA ASN A 425 15.15 4.60 1.38
C ASN A 425 15.72 6.02 1.27
N THR A 426 16.39 6.56 2.29
CA THR A 426 16.86 7.97 2.30
C THR A 426 18.38 8.12 2.43
N GLY A 427 19.13 7.03 2.49
CA GLY A 427 20.58 7.06 2.64
C GLY A 427 20.99 7.37 4.08
N TYR A 428 22.09 8.13 4.25
CA TYR A 428 22.55 8.53 5.58
C TYR A 428 21.62 9.58 6.18
N VAL A 429 21.25 9.38 7.44
CA VAL A 429 20.39 10.30 8.19
C VAL A 429 20.96 10.51 9.58
N THR A 430 20.65 11.68 10.14
CA THR A 430 20.83 11.96 11.56
C THR A 430 19.47 11.96 12.23
N ALA A 431 19.37 11.26 13.35
CA ALA A 431 18.14 11.12 14.10
C ALA A 431 18.28 11.71 15.51
N ARG A 432 17.25 12.41 15.97
CA ARG A 432 17.07 12.75 17.38
C ARG A 432 16.00 11.83 17.95
N ILE A 433 16.36 10.99 18.92
CA ILE A 433 15.48 9.94 19.43
C ILE A 433 15.30 10.11 20.93
N GLY A 434 14.05 10.16 21.37
CA GLY A 434 13.63 10.06 22.76
C GLY A 434 13.02 8.70 23.05
N PHE A 435 13.60 7.97 23.99
CA PHE A 435 13.07 6.74 24.57
C PHE A 435 12.46 7.10 25.91
N ILE A 436 11.13 7.13 26.01
CA ILE A 436 10.40 7.55 27.20
C ILE A 436 9.75 6.32 27.82
N GLN A 437 10.17 5.98 29.04
CA GLN A 437 9.67 4.81 29.75
C GLN A 437 8.38 5.13 30.50
N ASP A 438 7.39 4.26 30.31
CA ASP A 438 6.09 4.28 30.97
C ASP A 438 5.77 2.85 31.39
N GLU A 439 6.03 2.53 32.67
CA GLU A 439 5.98 1.17 33.20
C GLU A 439 6.84 0.19 32.37
N ASP A 440 6.20 -0.79 31.73
CA ASP A 440 6.83 -1.81 30.89
C ASP A 440 6.82 -1.44 29.39
N ILE A 441 6.38 -0.24 29.03
CA ILE A 441 6.32 0.27 27.66
C ILE A 441 7.38 1.36 27.48
N VAL A 442 8.09 1.32 26.35
CA VAL A 442 8.96 2.41 25.90
C VAL A 442 8.35 3.08 24.69
N HIS A 443 8.03 4.35 24.83
CA HIS A 443 7.59 5.21 23.74
C HIS A 443 8.82 5.78 23.04
N ILE A 444 8.96 5.49 21.75
CA ILE A 444 10.13 5.83 20.96
C ILE A 444 9.73 6.90 19.95
N ILE A 445 10.17 8.14 20.21
CA ILE A 445 9.90 9.28 19.34
C ILE A 445 11.18 9.60 18.58
N MET A 446 11.14 9.53 17.25
CA MET A 446 12.29 9.66 16.38
C MET A 446 12.07 10.78 15.37
N GLY A 447 12.86 11.85 15.45
CA GLY A 447 12.96 12.87 14.42
C GLY A 447 14.12 12.59 13.47
N PHE A 448 13.85 12.47 12.16
CA PHE A 448 14.85 12.19 11.14
C PHE A 448 15.05 13.38 10.20
N SER A 449 16.31 13.67 9.88
CA SER A 449 16.70 14.60 8.82
C SER A 449 17.93 14.08 8.08
N ARG A 450 18.25 14.72 6.95
CA ARG A 450 19.60 14.62 6.38
C ARG A 450 20.63 15.24 7.34
N PRO A 451 21.89 14.76 7.36
CA PRO A 451 22.90 15.27 8.29
C PRO A 451 23.12 16.79 8.22
N GLU A 452 23.12 17.35 7.01
CA GLU A 452 23.31 18.78 6.75
C GLU A 452 22.16 19.67 7.24
N GLN A 453 20.97 19.11 7.43
CA GLN A 453 19.78 19.82 7.92
C GLN A 453 19.56 19.64 9.43
N PHE A 454 20.33 18.77 10.07
CA PHE A 454 20.03 18.32 11.43
C PHE A 454 20.12 19.45 12.48
N SER A 455 21.12 20.33 12.36
CA SER A 455 21.27 21.45 13.30
C SER A 455 20.05 22.37 13.29
N THR A 456 19.47 22.63 12.12
CA THR A 456 18.24 23.42 11.95
C THR A 456 17.00 22.66 12.44
N ALA A 457 16.92 21.35 12.22
CA ALA A 457 15.77 20.53 12.62
C ALA A 457 15.76 20.16 14.12
N LEU A 458 16.91 20.20 14.79
CA LEU A 458 17.07 19.74 16.18
C LEU A 458 16.11 20.41 17.18
N PRO A 459 15.89 21.74 17.18
CA PRO A 459 14.92 22.36 18.09
C PRO A 459 13.50 21.82 17.90
N LEU A 460 13.10 21.55 16.65
CA LEU A 460 11.80 20.99 16.31
C LEU A 460 11.63 19.57 16.85
N PHE A 461 12.64 18.72 16.68
CA PHE A 461 12.62 17.36 17.21
C PHE A 461 12.58 17.33 18.73
N ASN A 462 13.37 18.18 19.40
CA ASN A 462 13.33 18.31 20.85
C ASN A 462 11.96 18.81 21.34
N ALA A 463 11.35 19.79 20.67
CA ALA A 463 10.02 20.27 21.02
C ALA A 463 8.96 19.16 20.89
N THR A 464 9.03 18.35 19.84
CA THR A 464 8.10 17.22 19.65
C THR A 464 8.28 16.17 20.75
N ILE A 465 9.52 15.73 21.02
CA ILE A 465 9.82 14.78 22.11
C ILE A 465 9.31 15.32 23.46
N ASN A 466 9.57 16.59 23.76
CA ASN A 466 9.17 17.22 25.02
C ASN A 466 7.66 17.49 25.13
N SER A 467 6.90 17.35 24.04
CA SER A 467 5.43 17.45 24.07
C SER A 467 4.75 16.17 24.54
N PHE A 468 5.49 15.05 24.60
CA PHE A 468 4.95 13.77 25.06
C PHE A 468 4.52 13.86 26.52
N ARG A 469 3.28 13.50 26.81
CA ARG A 469 2.75 13.48 28.18
C ARG A 469 1.71 12.37 28.37
N LYS A 470 1.44 12.05 29.63
CA LYS A 470 0.27 11.24 29.98
C LYS A 470 -1.01 12.07 29.88
N LEU A 471 -2.08 11.41 29.46
CA LEU A 471 -3.45 11.90 29.60
C LEU A 471 -3.94 11.62 31.03
N SER A 472 -4.75 12.52 31.57
CA SER A 472 -5.55 12.21 32.76
C SER A 472 -6.63 11.17 32.43
N VAL A 473 -7.23 10.58 33.47
CA VAL A 473 -8.36 9.65 33.29
C VAL A 473 -9.53 10.36 32.60
N ASP A 474 -9.84 11.59 33.00
CA ASP A 474 -10.92 12.39 32.42
C ASP A 474 -10.65 12.75 30.96
N GLU A 475 -9.40 13.11 30.62
CA GLU A 475 -9.01 13.39 29.24
C GLU A 475 -9.16 12.13 28.36
N ALA A 476 -8.73 10.96 28.86
CA ALA A 476 -8.86 9.71 28.13
C ALA A 476 -10.33 9.30 27.92
N GLN A 477 -11.19 9.48 28.93
CA GLN A 477 -12.63 9.16 28.84
C GLN A 477 -13.42 10.08 27.90
N MET A 478 -12.94 11.31 27.66
CA MET A 478 -13.51 12.23 26.69
C MET A 478 -13.20 11.82 25.23
N ILE A 479 -12.22 10.95 25.00
CA ILE A 479 -11.87 10.45 23.67
C ILE A 479 -12.73 9.23 23.37
N LYS A 480 -13.89 9.48 22.78
CA LYS A 480 -14.87 8.44 22.50
C LYS A 480 -14.97 8.11 21.02
N PRO A 481 -15.23 6.85 20.66
CA PRO A 481 -15.46 6.45 19.28
C PRO A 481 -16.77 7.07 18.77
N SER A 482 -16.81 7.27 17.46
CA SER A 482 -18.04 7.63 16.76
C SER A 482 -18.59 6.42 16.05
N ARG A 483 -19.90 6.21 16.09
CA ARG A 483 -20.57 5.10 15.39
C ARG A 483 -21.69 5.60 14.50
N ILE A 484 -21.97 4.83 13.46
CA ILE A 484 -23.20 4.96 12.68
C ILE A 484 -24.36 4.51 13.56
N ALA A 485 -25.36 5.37 13.70
CA ALA A 485 -26.65 5.04 14.30
C ALA A 485 -27.77 5.32 13.28
N LEU A 486 -28.93 4.71 13.48
CA LEU A 486 -30.10 4.96 12.66
C LEU A 486 -31.03 5.96 13.33
N TYR A 487 -31.56 6.88 12.54
CA TYR A 487 -32.47 7.91 12.98
C TYR A 487 -33.68 7.96 12.05
N THR A 488 -34.88 7.94 12.64
CA THR A 488 -36.13 8.14 11.90
C THR A 488 -36.46 9.61 11.89
N VAL A 489 -36.47 10.21 10.69
CA VAL A 489 -36.76 11.63 10.47
C VAL A 489 -38.14 12.01 11.03
N LYS A 490 -38.18 13.03 11.88
CA LYS A 490 -39.38 13.62 12.46
C LYS A 490 -39.86 14.81 11.60
N ALA A 491 -41.10 15.25 11.81
CA ALA A 491 -41.63 16.42 11.14
C ALA A 491 -40.83 17.68 11.51
N GLY A 492 -40.37 18.43 10.50
CA GLY A 492 -39.58 19.65 10.68
C GLY A 492 -38.07 19.44 10.80
N ASP A 493 -37.60 18.19 10.80
CA ASP A 493 -36.17 17.89 10.86
C ASP A 493 -35.44 18.41 9.62
N THR A 494 -34.23 18.91 9.86
CA THR A 494 -33.26 19.31 8.84
C THR A 494 -31.92 18.64 9.15
N LEU A 495 -31.05 18.47 8.15
CA LEU A 495 -29.73 17.86 8.38
C LEU A 495 -28.92 18.64 9.41
N ALA A 496 -28.96 19.98 9.37
CA ALA A 496 -28.26 20.83 10.34
C ALA A 496 -28.81 20.66 11.77
N ALA A 497 -30.13 20.55 11.93
CA ALA A 497 -30.75 20.32 13.24
C ALA A 497 -30.39 18.93 13.79
N ILE A 498 -30.40 17.91 12.94
CA ILE A 498 -30.01 16.54 13.32
C ILE A 498 -28.53 16.51 13.73
N CYS A 499 -27.61 17.14 12.99
CA CYS A 499 -26.21 17.24 13.41
C CYS A 499 -26.11 17.78 14.85
N LYS A 500 -26.80 18.89 15.13
CA LYS A 500 -26.81 19.51 16.46
C LYS A 500 -27.39 18.59 17.54
N GLU A 501 -28.47 17.86 17.26
CA GLU A 501 -29.08 16.87 18.17
C GLU A 501 -28.06 15.79 18.57
N PHE A 502 -27.20 15.38 17.63
CA PHE A 502 -26.15 14.38 17.86
C PHE A 502 -24.79 14.97 18.27
N GLY A 503 -24.76 16.24 18.71
CA GLY A 503 -23.54 16.89 19.21
C GLY A 503 -22.49 17.17 18.12
N ARG A 504 -22.93 17.21 16.85
CA ARG A 504 -22.10 17.57 15.69
C ARG A 504 -22.38 19.00 15.26
N PRO A 505 -21.37 19.72 14.76
CA PRO A 505 -21.57 21.08 14.35
C PRO A 505 -22.33 21.13 13.00
N PRO A 506 -23.13 22.17 12.72
CA PRO A 506 -23.99 22.22 11.55
C PRO A 506 -23.27 22.10 10.20
N GLU A 507 -21.99 22.46 10.12
CA GLU A 507 -21.16 22.29 8.92
C GLU A 507 -20.97 20.82 8.51
N GLU A 508 -21.09 19.86 9.45
CA GLU A 508 -21.08 18.43 9.14
C GLU A 508 -22.36 17.96 8.42
N ALA A 509 -23.37 18.82 8.23
CA ALA A 509 -24.58 18.48 7.47
C ALA A 509 -24.29 18.02 6.04
N LYS A 510 -23.20 18.49 5.41
CA LYS A 510 -22.77 18.01 4.09
C LYS A 510 -22.28 16.56 4.14
N THR A 511 -21.51 16.22 5.17
CA THR A 511 -21.06 14.84 5.43
C THR A 511 -22.26 13.95 5.74
N LEU A 512 -23.21 14.43 6.54
CA LEU A 512 -24.42 13.70 6.87
C LEU A 512 -25.31 13.45 5.63
N ALA A 513 -25.49 14.45 4.77
CA ALA A 513 -26.15 14.27 3.47
C ALA A 513 -25.46 13.17 2.66
N LEU A 514 -24.14 13.25 2.55
CA LEU A 514 -23.37 12.33 1.74
C LEU A 514 -23.42 10.88 2.27
N LEU A 515 -23.30 10.70 3.58
CA LEU A 515 -23.50 9.40 4.22
C LEU A 515 -24.84 8.81 3.81
N ASN A 516 -25.88 9.62 3.62
CA ASN A 516 -27.22 9.17 3.25
C ASN A 516 -27.51 9.15 1.74
N GLY A 517 -26.47 9.22 0.89
CA GLY A 517 -26.62 9.17 -0.57
C GLY A 517 -27.29 10.42 -1.15
N MET A 518 -27.30 11.52 -0.39
CA MET A 518 -27.86 12.79 -0.81
C MET A 518 -26.73 13.68 -1.38
N ASN A 519 -27.02 14.46 -2.42
CA ASN A 519 -26.06 15.40 -2.97
C ASN A 519 -26.00 16.70 -2.11
N PRO A 520 -24.91 16.95 -1.38
CA PRO A 520 -24.80 18.10 -0.46
C PRO A 520 -24.68 19.46 -1.16
N TYR A 521 -24.54 19.49 -2.49
CA TYR A 521 -24.50 20.71 -3.28
C TYR A 521 -25.84 21.04 -3.95
N GLN A 522 -26.79 20.11 -3.91
CA GLN A 522 -28.15 20.30 -4.44
C GLN A 522 -29.20 20.45 -3.33
N MET A 523 -28.85 20.08 -2.09
CA MET A 523 -29.74 20.19 -0.93
C MET A 523 -29.23 21.23 0.06
N SER A 524 -30.13 22.11 0.52
CA SER A 524 -29.84 23.02 1.63
C SER A 524 -29.75 22.22 2.95
N PRO A 525 -28.76 22.49 3.82
CA PRO A 525 -28.69 21.91 5.17
C PRO A 525 -29.92 22.17 6.04
N HIS A 526 -30.71 23.21 5.69
CA HIS A 526 -31.93 23.63 6.37
C HIS A 526 -33.21 23.21 5.63
N ALA A 527 -33.10 22.45 4.53
CA ALA A 527 -34.28 21.89 3.88
C ALA A 527 -34.93 20.83 4.78
N ALA A 528 -36.26 20.86 4.84
CA ALA A 528 -37.02 19.85 5.58
C ALA A 528 -36.84 18.47 4.95
N LEU A 529 -36.53 17.48 5.78
CA LEU A 529 -36.43 16.08 5.37
C LEU A 529 -37.81 15.41 5.40
N LYS A 530 -37.98 14.36 4.59
CA LYS A 530 -39.23 13.60 4.54
C LYS A 530 -39.44 12.80 5.84
N PRO A 531 -40.51 13.04 6.62
CA PRO A 531 -40.77 12.32 7.86
C PRO A 531 -40.94 10.81 7.63
N GLY A 532 -40.51 10.01 8.61
CA GLY A 532 -40.52 8.55 8.56
C GLY A 532 -39.37 7.93 7.78
N THR A 533 -38.55 8.73 7.08
CA THR A 533 -37.34 8.24 6.41
C THR A 533 -36.31 7.82 7.45
N VAL A 534 -35.77 6.60 7.34
CA VAL A 534 -34.61 6.18 8.14
C VAL A 534 -33.34 6.64 7.46
N ILE A 535 -32.52 7.39 8.21
CA ILE A 535 -31.21 7.89 7.80
C ILE A 535 -30.14 7.45 8.80
N LYS A 536 -28.90 7.38 8.32
CA LYS A 536 -27.71 7.24 9.15
C LYS A 536 -27.37 8.57 9.80
N VAL A 537 -26.95 8.53 11.05
CA VAL A 537 -26.38 9.66 11.81
C VAL A 537 -25.10 9.20 12.48
N ILE A 538 -24.23 10.15 12.84
CA ILE A 538 -22.99 9.87 13.55
C ILE A 538 -23.18 10.18 15.03
N LYS A 539 -23.10 9.16 15.88
CA LYS A 539 -23.25 9.27 17.33
C LYS A 539 -21.91 9.05 18.03
N ASN A 540 -21.54 9.94 18.95
CA ASN A 540 -20.43 9.68 19.87
C ASN A 540 -20.94 8.80 21.03
N GLU A 541 -20.16 7.80 21.45
CA GLU A 541 -20.51 6.97 22.62
C GLU A 541 -20.37 7.72 23.96
#